data_AF-A0A1I0TXD3-F1
#
_entry.id   AF-A0A1I0TXD3-F1
#
_cell.length_a   1.000
_cell.length_b   1.000
_cell.length_c   1.000
_cell.angle_alpha   90.00
_cell.angle_beta   90.00
_cell.angle_gamma   90.00
#
_symmetry.space_group_name_H-M   'P 1'
#
loop_
_entity.id
_entity.type
_entity.pdbx_description
1 polymer ?
#
loop_
_entity_poly.entity_id
_entity_poly.type
_entity_poly.pdbx_seq_one_letter_code
_entity_poly.pdbx_strand_id
1 'polypeptide(L)'
;MSVPVPAPLWLRRYTDEFLTLEEVGQIEGITREAVRQRLKRLGLEPRTLAETKLARERRAISLRSLEIRSKFLDSRNVDETASALNLPSSWVRKCLAETIPDYEVLARAPRRPSKKYTNNELFESLKAAAARTVGNLTAASYDEYVRAESTLPDGRARPGKQTMLLRYGSWREALLAAGLTPNPHSGPAKDFDEVAAVQSVVDYWRAVGGPPTVEGYDEWQRHRIGYPSSATIRKLTGSWNLLLVRAWQLVHGIVLDQVDDDVVVPAPMLSADHETVHASYFVPYRAAADCMEIALPSNLNTGEYRLLERAVRSHSKIQNEVARAASQLNLSCWSPAVSGPLFDLVLYDAESKRTFVVEVKSATVDNLEFQLRIGLGQVLRYAHALQAGLEAVVPVIAVELPPDEMWRSLLEKVGVGLLVSDCIKPNLETLINTI
;
A
#
# COMPACT_ATOMS: atom_id res chain seq x y z
N MET A 1 -29.57 33.41 29.74
CA MET A 1 -28.80 32.17 29.51
C MET A 1 -27.49 32.30 30.24
N SER A 2 -27.30 31.57 31.35
CA SER A 2 -26.05 31.65 32.13
C SER A 2 -24.93 30.95 31.36
N VAL A 3 -23.86 31.70 31.07
CA VAL A 3 -22.63 31.17 30.49
C VAL A 3 -22.04 30.15 31.48
N PRO A 4 -21.69 28.92 31.05
CA PRO A 4 -21.10 27.94 31.94
C PRO A 4 -19.76 28.47 32.47
N VAL A 5 -19.63 28.51 33.80
CA VAL A 5 -18.37 28.92 34.45
C VAL A 5 -17.28 27.95 34.00
N PRO A 6 -16.15 28.43 33.46
CA PRO A 6 -15.08 27.55 33.02
C PRO A 6 -14.56 26.72 34.20
N ALA A 7 -14.40 25.42 33.96
CA ALA A 7 -13.84 24.50 34.94
C ALA A 7 -12.51 25.05 35.52
N PRO A 8 -12.28 24.94 36.84
CA PRO A 8 -11.05 25.41 37.46
C PRO A 8 -9.80 24.81 36.79
N LEU A 9 -8.71 25.58 36.74
CA LEU A 9 -7.46 25.16 36.08
C LEU A 9 -6.93 23.81 36.61
N TRP A 10 -7.00 23.59 37.93
CA TRP A 10 -6.62 22.32 38.56
C TRP A 10 -7.43 21.13 38.04
N LEU A 11 -8.72 21.36 37.77
CA LEU A 11 -9.62 20.32 37.28
C LEU A 11 -9.31 20.00 35.82
N ARG A 12 -9.04 21.01 34.98
CA ARG A 12 -8.59 20.81 33.60
C ARG A 12 -7.24 20.09 33.53
N ARG A 13 -6.29 20.46 34.39
CA ARG A 13 -5.01 19.76 34.55
C ARG A 13 -5.19 18.29 34.93
N TYR A 14 -6.16 18.01 35.78
CA TYR A 14 -6.51 16.64 36.11
C TYR A 14 -7.20 15.93 34.93
N THR A 15 -8.29 16.46 34.39
CA THR A 15 -9.13 15.78 33.38
C THR A 15 -8.45 15.69 32.03
N ASP A 16 -7.84 16.79 31.58
CA ASP A 16 -7.36 16.94 30.23
C ASP A 16 -5.89 16.51 30.19
N GLU A 17 -5.04 17.07 31.04
CA GLU A 17 -3.58 16.77 31.09
C GLU A 17 -3.23 15.46 31.83
N PHE A 18 -4.24 14.75 32.32
CA PHE A 18 -4.07 13.45 32.99
C PHE A 18 -3.03 13.50 34.12
N LEU A 19 -2.97 14.58 34.89
CA LEU A 19 -2.15 14.68 36.09
C LEU A 19 -2.66 13.76 37.21
N THR A 20 -1.74 13.20 37.99
CA THR A 20 -2.05 12.46 39.22
C THR A 20 -2.54 13.42 40.31
N LEU A 21 -3.23 12.89 41.32
CA LEU A 21 -3.66 13.68 42.48
C LEU A 21 -2.49 14.36 43.21
N GLU A 22 -1.32 13.72 43.18
CA GLU A 22 -0.11 14.22 43.82
C GLU A 22 0.51 15.38 43.03
N GLU A 23 0.66 15.25 41.71
CA GLU A 23 1.17 16.34 40.86
C GLU A 23 0.22 17.55 40.86
N VAL A 24 -1.11 17.32 40.82
CA VAL A 24 -2.09 18.41 40.98
C VAL A 24 -1.94 19.08 42.35
N GLY A 25 -1.73 18.29 43.40
CA GLY A 25 -1.50 18.81 44.75
C GLY A 25 -0.27 19.69 44.84
N GLN A 26 0.86 19.23 44.28
CA GLN A 26 2.11 19.99 44.23
C GLN A 26 1.95 21.32 43.48
N ILE A 27 1.27 21.32 42.33
CA ILE A 27 1.05 22.51 41.51
C ILE A 27 0.13 23.53 42.21
N GLU A 28 -0.90 23.04 42.89
CA GLU A 28 -1.90 23.89 43.56
C GLU A 28 -1.52 24.24 45.02
N GLY A 29 -0.38 23.75 45.50
CA GLY A 29 0.07 23.97 46.88
C GLY A 29 -0.83 23.30 47.93
N ILE A 30 -1.50 22.20 47.60
CA ILE A 30 -2.42 21.47 48.50
C ILE A 30 -2.04 19.98 48.58
N THR A 31 -2.54 19.28 49.60
CA THR A 31 -2.27 17.85 49.75
C THR A 31 -2.99 17.01 48.70
N ARG A 32 -2.43 15.84 48.36
CA ARG A 32 -3.07 14.80 47.52
C ARG A 32 -4.50 14.48 48.00
N GLU A 33 -4.70 14.40 49.31
CA GLU A 33 -6.00 14.11 49.91
C GLU A 33 -6.98 15.27 49.71
N ALA A 34 -6.53 16.52 49.77
CA ALA A 34 -7.37 17.68 49.48
C ALA A 34 -7.86 17.69 48.02
N VAL A 35 -7.01 17.31 47.06
CA VAL A 35 -7.41 17.14 45.64
C VAL A 35 -8.47 16.05 45.51
N ARG A 36 -8.26 14.89 46.16
CA ARG A 36 -9.22 13.77 46.17
C ARG A 36 -10.60 14.18 46.68
N GLN A 37 -10.65 14.92 47.80
CA GLN A 37 -11.90 15.41 48.39
C GLN A 37 -12.58 16.48 47.52
N ARG A 38 -11.81 17.29 46.77
CA ARG A 38 -12.37 18.23 45.79
C ARG A 38 -13.05 17.49 44.63
N LEU A 39 -12.44 16.44 44.09
CA LEU A 39 -13.04 15.62 43.03
C LEU A 39 -14.35 14.95 43.49
N LYS A 40 -14.35 14.35 44.69
CA LYS A 40 -15.56 13.73 45.25
C LYS A 40 -16.72 14.70 45.44
N ARG A 41 -16.44 15.94 45.86
CA ARG A 41 -17.47 17.00 45.96
C ARG A 41 -18.07 17.40 44.62
N LEU A 42 -17.35 17.16 43.52
CA LEU A 42 -17.84 17.37 42.15
C LEU A 42 -18.51 16.11 41.57
N GLY A 43 -18.66 15.03 42.36
CA GLY A 43 -19.20 13.76 41.89
C GLY A 43 -18.26 12.97 40.98
N LEU A 44 -16.97 13.31 40.97
CA LEU A 44 -15.96 12.63 40.15
C LEU A 44 -15.20 11.60 40.98
N GLU A 45 -15.18 10.37 40.51
CA GLU A 45 -14.34 9.33 41.10
C GLU A 45 -12.88 9.54 40.69
N PRO A 46 -11.92 9.56 41.64
CA PRO A 46 -10.52 9.72 41.34
C PRO A 46 -9.95 8.49 40.60
N ARG A 47 -9.33 8.72 39.45
CA ARG A 47 -8.52 7.73 38.73
C ARG A 47 -7.43 7.14 39.60
N THR A 48 -7.20 5.85 39.44
CA THR A 48 -6.04 5.13 39.90
C THR A 48 -4.76 5.57 39.17
N LEU A 49 -3.60 5.19 39.70
CA LEU A 49 -2.32 5.41 39.02
C LEU A 49 -2.22 4.64 37.70
N ALA A 50 -2.80 3.44 37.62
CA ALA A 50 -2.83 2.63 36.41
C ALA A 50 -3.67 3.31 35.31
N GLU A 51 -4.86 3.79 35.65
CA GLU A 51 -5.72 4.54 34.71
C GLU A 51 -5.06 5.84 34.25
N THR A 52 -4.39 6.55 35.17
CA THR A 52 -3.66 7.78 34.83
C THR A 52 -2.50 7.49 33.88
N LYS A 53 -1.72 6.41 34.12
CA LYS A 53 -0.64 5.98 33.23
C LYS A 53 -1.15 5.60 31.84
N LEU A 54 -2.25 4.84 31.77
CA LEU A 54 -2.88 4.44 30.51
C LEU A 54 -3.43 5.64 29.73
N ALA A 55 -4.04 6.60 30.42
CA ALA A 55 -4.57 7.81 29.79
C ALA A 55 -3.45 8.72 29.25
N ARG A 56 -2.34 8.85 29.99
CA ARG A 56 -1.13 9.55 29.52
C ARG A 56 -0.52 8.87 28.31
N GLU A 57 -0.38 7.54 28.34
CA GLU A 57 0.09 6.76 27.19
C GLU A 57 -0.79 6.99 25.96
N ARG A 58 -2.11 6.84 26.11
CA ARG A 58 -3.07 7.09 25.01
C ARG A 58 -2.94 8.51 24.47
N ARG A 59 -2.89 9.53 25.34
CA ARG A 59 -2.72 10.92 24.92
C ARG A 59 -1.41 11.15 24.18
N ALA A 60 -0.30 10.60 24.68
CA ALA A 60 1.01 10.74 24.05
C ALA A 60 1.04 10.06 22.67
N ILE A 61 0.42 8.88 22.54
CA ILE A 61 0.24 8.20 21.25
C ILE A 61 -0.64 9.04 20.32
N SER A 62 -1.81 9.51 20.76
CA SER A 62 -2.73 10.29 19.93
C SER A 62 -2.10 11.59 19.41
N LEU A 63 -1.38 12.34 20.27
CA LEU A 63 -0.71 13.59 19.87
C LEU A 63 0.39 13.37 18.83
N ARG A 64 1.03 12.20 18.83
CA ARG A 64 2.15 11.88 17.93
C ARG A 64 1.80 10.85 16.87
N SER A 65 0.52 10.49 16.74
CA SER A 65 0.05 9.42 15.87
C SER A 65 0.42 9.67 14.40
N LEU A 66 0.31 10.91 13.94
CA LEU A 66 0.72 11.32 12.60
C LEU A 66 2.24 11.22 12.39
N GLU A 67 3.04 11.65 13.36
CA GLU A 67 4.51 11.53 13.32
C GLU A 67 4.95 10.06 13.29
N ILE A 68 4.34 9.22 14.14
CA ILE A 68 4.59 7.78 14.21
C ILE A 68 4.25 7.14 12.87
N ARG A 69 3.07 7.43 12.32
CA ARG A 69 2.62 6.91 11.03
C ARG A 69 3.55 7.33 9.90
N SER A 70 3.87 8.62 9.78
CA SER A 70 4.77 9.13 8.75
C SER A 70 6.14 8.46 8.83
N LYS A 71 6.76 8.48 10.01
CA LYS A 71 8.11 7.93 10.19
C LYS A 71 8.18 6.42 10.00
N PHE A 72 7.13 5.70 10.39
CA PHE A 72 7.03 4.27 10.11
C PHE A 72 6.88 3.99 8.62
N LEU A 73 6.06 4.74 7.88
CA LEU A 73 5.93 4.54 6.43
C LEU A 73 7.25 4.82 5.69
N ASP A 74 8.06 5.76 6.19
CA ASP A 74 9.40 6.07 5.65
C ASP A 74 10.43 4.97 5.89
N SER A 75 10.41 4.31 7.05
CA SER A 75 11.43 3.32 7.43
C SER A 75 10.97 1.87 7.23
N ARG A 76 9.66 1.64 7.35
CA ARG A 76 8.99 0.35 7.59
C ARG A 76 9.64 -0.42 8.74
N ASN A 77 10.17 0.29 9.74
CA ASN A 77 10.88 -0.29 10.87
C ASN A 77 10.37 0.32 12.18
N VAL A 78 9.78 -0.53 13.03
CA VAL A 78 9.20 -0.14 14.32
C VAL A 78 10.26 0.41 15.27
N ASP A 79 11.42 -0.24 15.36
CA ASP A 79 12.46 0.12 16.34
C ASP A 79 13.23 1.36 15.90
N GLU A 80 13.42 1.54 14.60
CA GLU A 80 13.96 2.78 14.04
C GLU A 80 12.99 3.95 14.29
N THR A 81 11.68 3.74 14.07
CA THR A 81 10.65 4.74 14.36
C THR A 81 10.63 5.10 15.85
N ALA A 82 10.68 4.10 16.72
CA ALA A 82 10.71 4.27 18.17
C ALA A 82 11.93 5.09 18.62
N SER A 83 13.11 4.75 18.11
CA SER A 83 14.36 5.42 18.44
C SER A 83 14.39 6.86 17.90
N ALA A 84 13.95 7.07 16.64
CA ALA A 84 13.91 8.40 16.03
C ALA A 84 12.95 9.37 16.75
N LEU A 85 11.84 8.85 17.29
CA LEU A 85 10.85 9.65 18.01
C LEU A 85 11.09 9.67 19.52
N ASN A 86 12.10 8.98 20.04
CA ASN A 86 12.35 8.79 21.47
C ASN A 86 11.09 8.26 22.22
N LEU A 87 10.48 7.22 21.67
CA LEU A 87 9.29 6.55 22.19
C LEU A 87 9.57 5.07 22.48
N PRO A 88 8.85 4.43 23.42
CA PRO A 88 8.91 2.98 23.58
C PRO A 88 8.39 2.25 22.33
N SER A 89 9.07 1.19 21.87
CA SER A 89 8.61 0.39 20.72
C SER A 89 7.20 -0.20 20.93
N SER A 90 6.81 -0.50 22.17
CA SER A 90 5.47 -0.97 22.50
C SER A 90 4.37 0.06 22.20
N TRP A 91 4.65 1.35 22.42
CA TRP A 91 3.72 2.44 22.10
C TRP A 91 3.59 2.63 20.59
N VAL A 92 4.71 2.54 19.87
CA VAL A 92 4.73 2.57 18.41
C VAL A 92 3.90 1.43 17.84
N ARG A 93 4.11 0.18 18.26
CA ARG A 93 3.32 -0.98 17.79
C ARG A 93 1.83 -0.80 18.02
N LYS A 94 1.44 -0.32 19.21
CA LYS A 94 0.04 -0.07 19.55
C LYS A 94 -0.58 1.02 18.67
N CYS A 95 0.13 2.13 18.47
CA CYS A 95 -0.27 3.19 17.56
C CYS A 95 -0.45 2.67 16.12
N LEU A 96 0.52 1.89 15.62
CA LEU A 96 0.47 1.35 14.26
C LEU A 96 -0.67 0.36 14.09
N ALA A 97 -0.91 -0.51 15.06
CA ALA A 97 -2.05 -1.45 15.03
C ALA A 97 -3.41 -0.73 14.95
N GLU A 98 -3.52 0.47 15.54
CA GLU A 98 -4.75 1.29 15.51
C GLU A 98 -4.85 2.17 14.24
N THR A 99 -3.73 2.52 13.59
CA THR A 99 -3.70 3.54 12.53
C THR A 99 -3.31 3.02 11.15
N ILE A 100 -2.73 1.84 11.07
CA ILE A 100 -2.28 1.19 9.84
C ILE A 100 -2.74 -0.28 9.88
N PRO A 101 -3.72 -0.67 9.04
CA PRO A 101 -4.18 -2.06 9.01
C PRO A 101 -3.01 -2.97 8.64
N ASP A 102 -2.90 -4.14 9.29
CA ASP A 102 -1.89 -5.15 8.98
C ASP A 102 -0.44 -4.61 8.83
N TYR A 103 -0.07 -3.59 9.62
CA TYR A 103 1.22 -2.88 9.51
C TYR A 103 2.44 -3.81 9.57
N GLU A 104 2.30 -4.98 10.20
CA GLU A 104 3.34 -6.01 10.27
C GLU A 104 3.79 -6.50 8.89
N VAL A 105 2.91 -6.47 7.88
CA VAL A 105 3.26 -6.81 6.50
C VAL A 105 4.28 -5.83 5.96
N LEU A 106 4.06 -4.53 6.20
CA LEU A 106 5.01 -3.49 5.82
C LEU A 106 6.33 -3.67 6.58
N ALA A 107 6.26 -4.00 7.88
CA ALA A 107 7.45 -4.22 8.71
C ALA A 107 8.31 -5.42 8.27
N ARG A 108 7.74 -6.41 7.58
CA ARG A 108 8.46 -7.59 7.03
C ARG A 108 9.25 -7.27 5.75
N ALA A 109 9.02 -6.10 5.15
CA ALA A 109 9.72 -5.62 3.95
C ALA A 109 10.33 -4.23 4.21
N PRO A 110 11.35 -4.14 5.08
CA PRO A 110 11.98 -2.86 5.41
C PRO A 110 12.57 -2.21 4.14
N ARG A 111 12.44 -0.88 3.99
CA ARG A 111 12.94 -0.15 2.80
C ARG A 111 14.45 -0.24 2.63
N ARG A 112 15.19 -0.40 3.72
CA ARG A 112 16.65 -0.53 3.73
C ARG A 112 17.03 -1.79 4.49
N PRO A 113 16.90 -2.98 3.88
CA PRO A 113 17.38 -4.19 4.52
C PRO A 113 18.89 -4.08 4.68
N SER A 114 19.43 -4.36 5.87
CA SER A 114 20.88 -4.51 6.01
C SER A 114 21.32 -5.68 5.11
N LYS A 115 22.01 -5.37 4.01
CA LYS A 115 22.41 -6.37 3.03
C LYS A 115 23.59 -7.14 3.61
N LYS A 116 23.41 -8.43 3.94
CA LYS A 116 24.51 -9.31 4.41
C LYS A 116 25.63 -9.43 3.36
N TYR A 117 25.26 -9.35 2.09
CA TYR A 117 26.19 -9.38 0.96
C TYR A 117 25.88 -8.23 -0.01
N THR A 118 26.93 -7.60 -0.54
CA THR A 118 26.83 -6.61 -1.62
C THR A 118 26.64 -7.30 -2.98
N ASN A 119 26.10 -6.59 -3.97
CA ASN A 119 25.94 -7.17 -5.32
C ASN A 119 27.29 -7.60 -5.93
N ASN A 120 28.36 -6.84 -5.64
CA ASN A 120 29.69 -7.18 -6.11
C ASN A 120 30.19 -8.50 -5.50
N GLU A 121 29.98 -8.73 -4.21
CA GLU A 121 30.33 -10.00 -3.56
C GLU A 121 29.57 -11.19 -4.16
N LEU A 122 28.31 -10.98 -4.56
CA LEU A 122 27.52 -11.99 -5.25
C LEU A 122 28.09 -12.31 -6.63
N PHE A 123 28.41 -11.28 -7.42
CA PHE A 123 28.98 -11.45 -8.76
C PHE A 123 30.35 -12.11 -8.73
N GLU A 124 31.24 -11.69 -7.84
CA GLU A 124 32.57 -12.30 -7.69
C GLU A 124 32.46 -13.76 -7.26
N SER A 125 31.46 -14.11 -6.45
CA SER A 125 31.20 -15.51 -6.11
C SER A 125 30.73 -16.34 -7.32
N LEU A 126 29.85 -15.80 -8.16
CA LEU A 126 29.39 -16.46 -9.38
C LEU A 126 30.53 -16.63 -10.40
N LYS A 127 31.33 -15.59 -10.60
CA LYS A 127 32.48 -15.62 -11.52
C LYS A 127 33.55 -16.62 -11.06
N ALA A 128 33.86 -16.65 -9.76
CA ALA A 128 34.82 -17.61 -9.21
C ALA A 128 34.36 -19.07 -9.41
N ALA A 129 33.06 -19.33 -9.25
CA ALA A 129 32.48 -20.65 -9.52
C ALA A 129 32.50 -21.00 -11.01
N ALA A 130 32.16 -20.04 -11.88
CA ALA A 130 32.15 -20.23 -13.33
C ALA A 130 33.54 -20.54 -13.88
N ALA A 131 34.59 -19.88 -13.35
CA ALA A 131 35.97 -20.13 -13.75
C ALA A 131 36.46 -21.57 -13.47
N ARG A 132 35.76 -22.31 -12.60
CA ARG A 132 36.10 -23.69 -12.22
C ARG A 132 35.12 -24.73 -12.76
N THR A 133 34.06 -24.28 -13.41
CA THR A 133 33.06 -25.16 -13.99
C THR A 133 33.35 -25.31 -15.48
N VAL A 134 33.37 -26.54 -15.98
CA VAL A 134 33.44 -26.78 -17.43
C VAL A 134 32.06 -26.54 -18.02
N GLY A 135 31.94 -25.56 -18.91
CA GLY A 135 30.66 -25.15 -19.51
C GLY A 135 29.91 -24.09 -18.70
N ASN A 136 28.62 -23.89 -19.00
CA ASN A 136 27.81 -22.87 -18.33
C ASN A 136 27.53 -23.24 -16.86
N LEU A 137 27.65 -22.26 -15.98
CA LEU A 137 27.45 -22.45 -14.54
C LEU A 137 25.98 -22.81 -14.21
N THR A 138 25.78 -23.99 -13.62
CA THR A 138 24.45 -24.42 -13.15
C THR A 138 24.28 -24.12 -11.66
N ALA A 139 23.02 -24.04 -11.19
CA ALA A 139 22.75 -23.87 -9.76
C ALA A 139 23.28 -25.04 -8.91
N ALA A 140 23.31 -26.26 -9.47
CA ALA A 140 23.85 -27.45 -8.81
C ALA A 140 25.38 -27.39 -8.70
N SER A 141 26.07 -27.06 -9.80
CA SER A 141 27.53 -26.92 -9.78
C SER A 141 27.99 -25.74 -8.92
N TYR A 142 27.17 -24.68 -8.81
CA TYR A 142 27.44 -23.61 -7.86
C TYR A 142 27.32 -24.06 -6.40
N ASP A 143 26.32 -24.88 -6.05
CA ASP A 143 26.22 -25.43 -4.68
C ASP A 143 27.38 -26.36 -4.35
N GLU A 144 27.90 -27.10 -5.33
CA GLU A 144 29.13 -27.89 -5.18
C GLU A 144 30.34 -26.99 -4.93
N TYR A 145 30.47 -25.91 -5.70
CA TYR A 145 31.52 -24.91 -5.49
C TYR A 145 31.44 -24.27 -4.10
N VAL A 146 30.26 -23.84 -3.63
CA VAL A 146 30.09 -23.25 -2.29
C VAL A 146 30.37 -24.26 -1.18
N ARG A 147 30.10 -25.55 -1.40
CA ARG A 147 30.48 -26.61 -0.45
C ARG A 147 32.00 -26.81 -0.39
N ALA A 148 32.70 -26.70 -1.52
CA ALA A 148 34.16 -26.81 -1.59
C ALA A 148 34.87 -25.55 -1.08
N GLU A 149 34.33 -24.36 -1.35
CA GLU A 149 34.85 -23.05 -0.94
C GLU A 149 33.81 -22.25 -0.17
N SER A 150 33.62 -22.64 1.09
CA SER A 150 32.54 -22.15 1.94
C SER A 150 32.72 -20.71 2.43
N THR A 151 33.88 -20.10 2.24
CA THR A 151 34.20 -18.75 2.75
C THR A 151 34.58 -17.76 1.65
N LEU A 152 34.28 -16.49 1.92
CA LEU A 152 34.79 -15.32 1.22
C LEU A 152 36.20 -14.97 1.73
N PRO A 153 36.97 -14.11 1.02
CA PRO A 153 38.31 -13.70 1.44
C PRO A 153 38.37 -13.04 2.83
N ASP A 154 37.26 -12.46 3.29
CA ASP A 154 37.13 -11.81 4.60
C ASP A 154 36.69 -12.78 5.73
N GLY A 155 36.61 -14.08 5.45
CA GLY A 155 36.24 -15.12 6.41
C GLY A 155 34.74 -15.30 6.62
N ARG A 156 33.87 -14.48 6.01
CA ARG A 156 32.41 -14.70 6.06
C ARG A 156 32.04 -15.92 5.20
N ALA A 157 30.92 -16.57 5.54
CA ALA A 157 30.36 -17.62 4.70
C ALA A 157 30.02 -17.08 3.29
N ARG A 158 30.32 -17.85 2.25
CA ARG A 158 30.00 -17.53 0.86
C ARG A 158 28.49 -17.62 0.61
N PRO A 159 27.89 -16.73 -0.19
CA PRO A 159 26.46 -16.76 -0.49
C PRO A 159 26.07 -18.04 -1.25
N GLY A 160 25.07 -18.77 -0.74
CA GLY A 160 24.48 -19.91 -1.45
C GLY A 160 23.57 -19.49 -2.61
N LYS A 161 23.17 -20.45 -3.46
CA LYS A 161 22.32 -20.17 -4.63
C LYS A 161 21.00 -19.46 -4.27
N GLN A 162 20.44 -19.76 -3.10
CA GLN A 162 19.19 -19.14 -2.63
C GLN A 162 19.33 -17.62 -2.47
N THR A 163 20.50 -17.14 -2.04
CA THR A 163 20.78 -15.70 -1.94
C THR A 163 20.74 -15.04 -3.31
N MET A 164 21.24 -15.72 -4.35
CA MET A 164 21.20 -15.23 -5.73
C MET A 164 19.76 -15.18 -6.26
N LEU A 165 19.00 -16.25 -6.04
CA LEU A 165 17.59 -16.35 -6.44
C LEU A 165 16.73 -15.26 -5.80
N LEU A 166 16.91 -15.03 -4.49
CA LEU A 166 16.18 -13.98 -3.78
C LEU A 166 16.59 -12.57 -4.22
N ARG A 167 17.85 -12.36 -4.63
CA ARG A 167 18.35 -11.05 -5.03
C ARG A 167 17.96 -10.68 -6.46
N TYR A 168 18.00 -11.63 -7.38
CA TYR A 168 17.86 -11.39 -8.83
C TYR A 168 16.62 -12.05 -9.44
N GLY A 169 15.76 -12.67 -8.62
CA GLY A 169 14.51 -13.33 -9.01
C GLY A 169 14.70 -14.71 -9.66
N SER A 170 15.76 -14.91 -10.44
CA SER A 170 16.10 -16.21 -11.03
C SER A 170 17.60 -16.45 -11.14
N TRP A 171 17.98 -17.73 -11.32
CA TRP A 171 19.39 -18.11 -11.50
C TRP A 171 19.95 -17.53 -12.80
N ARG A 172 19.15 -17.55 -13.87
CA ARG A 172 19.52 -16.99 -15.17
C ARG A 172 19.80 -15.49 -15.08
N GLU A 173 18.92 -14.75 -14.42
CA GLU A 173 19.10 -13.31 -14.23
C GLU A 173 20.33 -13.00 -13.37
N ALA A 174 20.60 -13.82 -12.35
CA ALA A 174 21.83 -13.68 -11.56
C ALA A 174 23.09 -13.88 -12.40
N LEU A 175 23.10 -14.86 -13.31
CA LEU A 175 24.23 -15.10 -14.23
C LEU A 175 24.39 -13.93 -15.23
N LEU A 176 23.29 -13.49 -15.85
CA LEU A 176 23.31 -12.37 -16.80
C LEU A 176 23.80 -11.08 -16.13
N ALA A 177 23.31 -10.77 -14.93
CA ALA A 177 23.75 -9.62 -14.14
C ALA A 177 25.24 -9.70 -13.77
N ALA A 178 25.78 -10.92 -13.60
CA ALA A 178 27.20 -11.16 -13.37
C ALA A 178 28.06 -11.16 -14.66
N GLY A 179 27.45 -10.98 -15.84
CA GLY A 179 28.11 -11.05 -17.15
C GLY A 179 28.44 -12.46 -17.62
N LEU A 180 27.76 -13.49 -17.08
CA LEU A 180 27.96 -14.90 -17.41
C LEU A 180 26.90 -15.41 -18.38
N THR A 181 27.26 -16.38 -19.22
CA THR A 181 26.35 -17.00 -20.18
C THR A 181 25.47 -18.06 -19.51
N PRO A 182 24.13 -17.89 -19.46
CA PRO A 182 23.22 -18.90 -18.93
C PRO A 182 22.92 -19.99 -19.96
N ASN A 183 22.47 -21.15 -19.48
CA ASN A 183 21.94 -22.21 -20.35
C ASN A 183 20.69 -21.74 -21.13
N PRO A 184 20.49 -22.26 -22.37
CA PRO A 184 19.31 -21.95 -23.19
C PRO A 184 18.03 -22.36 -22.47
N HIS A 185 16.96 -21.59 -22.73
CA HIS A 185 15.66 -21.84 -22.12
C HIS A 185 15.09 -23.17 -22.62
N SER A 186 14.73 -24.08 -21.72
CA SER A 186 13.94 -25.27 -22.03
C SER A 186 12.66 -25.22 -21.20
N GLY A 187 11.53 -25.05 -21.89
CA GLY A 187 10.22 -25.07 -21.26
C GLY A 187 9.16 -24.28 -22.04
N PRO A 188 7.88 -24.65 -21.91
CA PRO A 188 6.76 -23.90 -22.47
C PRO A 188 6.67 -22.48 -21.88
N ALA A 189 5.94 -21.59 -22.55
CA ALA A 189 5.64 -20.25 -22.07
C ALA A 189 4.94 -20.31 -20.69
N LYS A 190 5.14 -19.29 -19.85
CA LYS A 190 4.59 -19.26 -18.49
C LYS A 190 3.07 -19.06 -18.55
N ASP A 191 2.31 -19.92 -17.87
CA ASP A 191 0.85 -19.82 -17.74
C ASP A 191 0.38 -18.67 -16.83
N PHE A 192 1.29 -18.05 -16.07
CA PHE A 192 0.98 -17.01 -15.09
C PHE A 192 1.96 -15.83 -15.20
N ASP A 193 1.42 -14.62 -15.06
CA ASP A 193 2.17 -13.37 -14.99
C ASP A 193 2.17 -12.80 -13.55
N GLU A 194 2.92 -11.72 -13.34
CA GLU A 194 3.03 -11.05 -12.04
C GLU A 194 1.68 -10.49 -11.56
N VAL A 195 0.79 -10.09 -12.47
CA VAL A 195 -0.56 -9.60 -12.14
C VAL A 195 -1.39 -10.72 -11.52
N ALA A 196 -1.40 -11.90 -12.15
CA ALA A 196 -2.07 -13.09 -11.62
C ALA A 196 -1.48 -13.50 -10.26
N ALA A 197 -0.16 -13.35 -10.08
CA ALA A 197 0.50 -13.62 -8.81
C ALA A 197 0.06 -12.65 -7.69
N VAL A 198 0.00 -11.34 -7.94
CA VAL A 198 -0.49 -10.38 -6.93
C VAL A 198 -1.97 -10.61 -6.65
N GLN A 199 -2.79 -10.75 -7.69
CA GLN A 199 -4.23 -10.94 -7.56
C GLN A 199 -4.56 -12.21 -6.77
N SER A 200 -3.85 -13.31 -7.02
CA SER A 200 -4.03 -14.57 -6.29
C SER A 200 -3.86 -14.43 -4.78
N VAL A 201 -2.90 -13.59 -4.36
CA VAL A 201 -2.60 -13.34 -2.94
C VAL A 201 -3.59 -12.35 -2.33
N VAL A 202 -4.07 -11.37 -3.12
CA VAL A 202 -5.16 -10.48 -2.71
C VAL A 202 -6.45 -11.27 -2.48
N ASP A 203 -6.81 -12.17 -3.40
CA ASP A 203 -8.01 -13.01 -3.29
C ASP A 203 -7.94 -13.90 -2.05
N TYR A 204 -6.78 -14.51 -1.79
CA TYR A 204 -6.54 -15.29 -0.58
C TYR A 204 -6.64 -14.44 0.70
N TRP A 205 -6.00 -13.27 0.74
CA TRP A 205 -6.03 -12.36 1.90
C TRP A 205 -7.47 -11.95 2.24
N ARG A 206 -8.25 -11.58 1.22
CA ARG A 206 -9.67 -11.24 1.38
C ARG A 206 -10.51 -12.43 1.83
N ALA A 207 -10.23 -13.63 1.31
CA ALA A 207 -10.96 -14.84 1.69
C ALA A 207 -10.71 -15.27 3.14
N VAL A 208 -9.49 -15.07 3.66
CA VAL A 208 -9.10 -15.47 5.02
C VAL A 208 -9.31 -14.34 6.04
N GLY A 209 -9.41 -13.09 5.58
CA GLY A 209 -9.59 -11.92 6.45
C GLY A 209 -8.33 -11.52 7.21
N GLY A 210 -7.14 -11.91 6.72
CA GLY A 210 -5.86 -11.57 7.35
C GLY A 210 -4.63 -11.83 6.47
N PRO A 211 -3.45 -11.32 6.89
CA PRO A 211 -2.22 -11.38 6.10
C PRO A 211 -1.80 -12.79 5.70
N PRO A 212 -1.49 -13.02 4.40
CA PRO A 212 -1.10 -14.32 3.92
C PRO A 212 0.18 -14.87 4.51
N THR A 213 0.15 -16.13 4.94
CA THR A 213 1.35 -16.94 5.16
C THR A 213 1.61 -17.78 3.90
N VAL A 214 2.88 -18.14 3.67
CA VAL A 214 3.24 -19.00 2.53
C VAL A 214 2.51 -20.34 2.61
N GLU A 215 2.50 -20.94 3.80
CA GLU A 215 1.85 -22.23 4.05
C GLU A 215 0.33 -22.15 3.87
N GLY A 216 -0.31 -21.13 4.46
CA GLY A 216 -1.76 -20.96 4.35
C GLY A 216 -2.20 -20.66 2.92
N TYR A 217 -1.42 -19.88 2.16
CA TYR A 217 -1.68 -19.64 0.75
C TYR A 217 -1.55 -20.91 -0.08
N ASP A 218 -0.47 -21.68 0.09
CA ASP A 218 -0.25 -22.92 -0.68
C ASP A 218 -1.28 -24.00 -0.34
N GLU A 219 -1.79 -24.04 0.90
CA GLU A 219 -2.90 -24.92 1.27
C GLU A 219 -4.20 -24.50 0.56
N TRP A 220 -4.51 -23.20 0.57
CA TRP A 220 -5.69 -22.65 -0.09
C TRP A 220 -5.64 -22.82 -1.61
N GLN A 221 -4.51 -22.57 -2.24
CA GLN A 221 -4.35 -22.66 -3.69
C GLN A 221 -4.47 -24.11 -4.21
N ARG A 222 -4.12 -25.12 -3.42
CA ARG A 222 -3.89 -26.52 -3.86
C ARG A 222 -5.05 -27.16 -4.63
N HIS A 223 -6.28 -26.71 -4.40
CA HIS A 223 -7.49 -27.27 -5.02
C HIS A 223 -8.20 -26.28 -5.96
N ARG A 224 -7.51 -25.21 -6.38
CA ARG A 224 -8.08 -24.13 -7.20
C ARG A 224 -7.33 -23.99 -8.52
N ILE A 225 -8.07 -23.98 -9.62
CA ILE A 225 -7.54 -23.73 -10.96
C ILE A 225 -7.36 -22.23 -11.14
N GLY A 226 -6.26 -21.81 -11.79
CA GLY A 226 -5.98 -20.40 -12.07
C GLY A 226 -5.19 -19.66 -11.00
N TYR A 227 -4.73 -20.35 -9.95
CA TYR A 227 -3.92 -19.76 -8.87
C TYR A 227 -2.49 -20.33 -8.86
N PRO A 228 -1.45 -19.50 -9.02
CA PRO A 228 -0.06 -19.95 -9.02
C PRO A 228 0.38 -20.37 -7.61
N SER A 229 1.27 -21.37 -7.48
CA SER A 229 1.87 -21.71 -6.18
C SER A 229 2.78 -20.59 -5.65
N SER A 230 3.04 -20.55 -4.34
CA SER A 230 3.97 -19.59 -3.72
C SER A 230 5.38 -19.63 -4.34
N ALA A 231 5.80 -20.79 -4.83
CA ALA A 231 7.05 -20.97 -5.56
C ALA A 231 7.02 -20.28 -6.94
N THR A 232 5.88 -20.36 -7.63
CA THR A 232 5.66 -19.67 -8.91
C THR A 232 5.58 -18.16 -8.71
N ILE A 233 4.85 -17.72 -7.67
CA ILE A 233 4.75 -16.32 -7.27
C ILE A 233 6.14 -15.71 -7.01
N ARG A 234 7.00 -16.39 -6.24
CA ARG A 234 8.37 -15.94 -5.98
C ARG A 234 9.22 -15.84 -7.24
N LYS A 235 9.04 -16.77 -8.20
CA LYS A 235 9.74 -16.68 -9.50
C LYS A 235 9.28 -15.51 -10.35
N LEU A 236 8.00 -15.12 -10.23
CA LEU A 236 7.42 -14.01 -10.99
C LEU A 236 7.77 -12.65 -10.38
N THR A 237 7.80 -12.56 -9.05
CA THR A 237 7.90 -11.28 -8.31
C THR A 237 9.21 -11.06 -7.58
N GLY A 238 10.10 -12.08 -7.57
CA GLY A 238 11.38 -12.09 -6.87
C GLY A 238 11.29 -12.22 -5.34
N SER A 239 10.21 -11.73 -4.72
CA SER A 239 10.06 -11.73 -3.26
C SER A 239 8.60 -11.83 -2.82
N TRP A 240 8.32 -12.81 -1.94
CA TRP A 240 7.01 -12.95 -1.29
C TRP A 240 6.64 -11.72 -0.46
N ASN A 241 7.56 -11.20 0.36
CA ASN A 241 7.28 -10.06 1.22
C ASN A 241 7.03 -8.78 0.41
N LEU A 242 7.75 -8.58 -0.70
CA LEU A 242 7.52 -7.42 -1.57
C LEU A 242 6.16 -7.52 -2.26
N LEU A 243 5.80 -8.73 -2.72
CA LEU A 243 4.46 -8.97 -3.23
C LEU A 243 3.39 -8.75 -2.16
N LEU A 244 3.62 -9.12 -0.90
CA LEU A 244 2.69 -8.81 0.19
C LEU A 244 2.53 -7.31 0.42
N VAL A 245 3.58 -6.50 0.25
CA VAL A 245 3.43 -5.03 0.30
C VAL A 245 2.51 -4.54 -0.82
N ARG A 246 2.66 -5.06 -2.04
CA ARG A 246 1.75 -4.71 -3.15
C ARG A 246 0.32 -5.17 -2.89
N ALA A 247 0.14 -6.41 -2.42
CA ALA A 247 -1.16 -6.94 -2.05
C ALA A 247 -1.79 -6.13 -0.90
N TRP A 248 -1.00 -5.68 0.08
CA TRP A 248 -1.44 -4.84 1.20
C TRP A 248 -2.07 -3.53 0.70
N GLN A 249 -1.43 -2.86 -0.27
CA GLN A 249 -1.97 -1.63 -0.88
C GLN A 249 -3.34 -1.88 -1.53
N LEU A 250 -3.51 -3.02 -2.20
CA LEU A 250 -4.75 -3.40 -2.89
C LEU A 250 -5.85 -3.90 -1.94
N VAL A 251 -5.48 -4.58 -0.85
CA VAL A 251 -6.43 -5.07 0.16
C VAL A 251 -6.99 -3.92 0.99
N HIS A 252 -6.16 -2.95 1.35
CA HIS A 252 -6.56 -1.84 2.21
C HIS A 252 -6.88 -0.54 1.45
N GLY A 253 -6.64 -0.48 0.14
CA GLY A 253 -6.85 0.73 -0.67
C GLY A 253 -5.93 1.88 -0.27
N ILE A 254 -4.73 1.58 0.26
CA ILE A 254 -3.77 2.58 0.72
C ILE A 254 -2.58 2.62 -0.24
N VAL A 255 -2.44 3.73 -0.95
CA VAL A 255 -1.25 3.99 -1.78
C VAL A 255 -0.12 4.49 -0.88
N LEU A 256 1.06 3.89 -1.05
CA LEU A 256 2.28 4.35 -0.37
C LEU A 256 2.98 5.33 -1.33
N ASP A 257 3.27 6.55 -0.87
CA ASP A 257 3.67 7.68 -1.72
C ASP A 257 5.07 7.53 -2.36
N GLN A 258 5.83 6.55 -1.89
CA GLN A 258 7.27 6.50 -2.02
C GLN A 258 7.68 5.35 -2.92
N VAL A 259 8.33 5.69 -4.03
CA VAL A 259 9.05 4.75 -4.91
C VAL A 259 10.02 3.96 -4.03
N ASP A 260 9.82 2.65 -3.89
CA ASP A 260 10.79 1.81 -3.21
C ASP A 260 12.05 1.81 -4.09
N ASP A 261 13.03 2.67 -3.77
CA ASP A 261 14.27 2.91 -4.54
C ASP A 261 15.08 1.63 -4.84
N ASP A 262 14.75 0.50 -4.20
CA ASP A 262 15.36 -0.81 -4.44
C ASP A 262 14.60 -1.67 -5.48
N VAL A 263 13.55 -1.15 -6.15
CA VAL A 263 12.89 -1.80 -7.31
C VAL A 263 13.37 -1.16 -8.63
N VAL A 264 14.68 -1.06 -8.80
CA VAL A 264 15.26 -0.95 -10.15
C VAL A 264 15.28 -2.37 -10.72
N VAL A 265 14.24 -2.71 -11.49
CA VAL A 265 14.37 -3.76 -12.50
C VAL A 265 15.53 -3.35 -13.41
N PRO A 266 16.55 -4.19 -13.65
CA PRO A 266 17.65 -3.84 -14.55
C PRO A 266 17.12 -3.37 -15.90
N ALA A 267 17.87 -2.48 -16.56
CA ALA A 267 17.42 -1.70 -17.70
C ALA A 267 17.26 -2.39 -19.09
N PRO A 268 17.49 -3.71 -19.35
CA PRO A 268 17.33 -4.20 -20.72
C PRO A 268 15.87 -4.55 -21.05
N MET A 269 14.92 -3.64 -20.76
CA MET A 269 13.51 -3.73 -21.19
C MET A 269 12.94 -2.41 -21.76
N LEU A 270 13.74 -1.35 -21.88
CA LEU A 270 13.30 -0.05 -22.43
C LEU A 270 13.82 0.18 -23.85
N SER A 271 13.60 -0.78 -24.74
CA SER A 271 13.67 -0.52 -26.18
C SER A 271 12.48 -1.19 -26.87
N ALA A 272 11.37 -0.47 -26.94
CA ALA A 272 10.34 -0.73 -27.93
C ALA A 272 9.76 0.63 -28.36
N ASP A 273 9.63 0.75 -29.68
CA ASP A 273 9.37 1.96 -30.45
C ASP A 273 8.14 2.76 -29.99
N HIS A 274 8.07 4.02 -30.40
CA HIS A 274 7.08 5.02 -29.97
C HIS A 274 5.60 4.65 -30.22
N GLU A 275 5.29 3.56 -30.93
CA GLU A 275 3.91 3.03 -31.05
C GLU A 275 3.51 2.07 -29.90
N THR A 276 4.48 1.56 -29.12
CA THR A 276 4.26 0.58 -28.04
C THR A 276 4.06 1.19 -26.64
N VAL A 277 4.13 2.52 -26.49
CA VAL A 277 4.07 3.21 -25.18
C VAL A 277 2.70 3.06 -24.50
N HIS A 278 1.62 2.91 -25.26
CA HIS A 278 0.30 2.61 -24.70
C HIS A 278 0.27 1.24 -23.99
N ALA A 279 1.04 0.25 -24.45
CA ALA A 279 0.99 -1.12 -23.91
C ALA A 279 1.74 -1.26 -22.56
N SER A 280 2.64 -0.35 -22.20
CA SER A 280 3.39 -0.43 -20.94
C SER A 280 2.67 0.17 -19.73
N TYR A 281 1.64 1.01 -19.95
CA TYR A 281 0.88 1.67 -18.88
C TYR A 281 -0.51 1.09 -18.65
N PHE A 282 -1.03 0.29 -19.58
CA PHE A 282 -2.43 -0.13 -19.59
C PHE A 282 -2.57 -1.64 -19.76
N VAL A 283 -3.58 -2.22 -19.11
CA VAL A 283 -4.06 -3.59 -19.37
C VAL A 283 -5.57 -3.56 -19.67
N PRO A 284 -6.10 -4.50 -20.48
CA PRO A 284 -7.54 -4.53 -20.77
C PRO A 284 -8.37 -4.50 -19.49
N TYR A 285 -9.41 -3.66 -19.46
CA TYR A 285 -10.25 -3.52 -18.28
C TYR A 285 -10.88 -4.86 -17.87
N ARG A 286 -10.82 -5.17 -16.57
CA ARG A 286 -11.52 -6.30 -15.96
C ARG A 286 -12.60 -5.75 -15.03
N ALA A 287 -13.84 -6.21 -15.22
CA ALA A 287 -14.96 -5.81 -14.38
C ALA A 287 -14.65 -6.08 -12.90
N ALA A 288 -14.89 -5.08 -12.05
CA ALA A 288 -14.74 -5.21 -10.61
C ALA A 288 -15.88 -6.10 -10.06
N ALA A 289 -15.58 -6.96 -9.10
CA ALA A 289 -16.61 -7.77 -8.44
C ALA A 289 -17.52 -6.87 -7.59
N ASP A 290 -18.78 -6.73 -7.99
CA ASP A 290 -19.79 -5.89 -7.33
C ASP A 290 -20.70 -6.69 -6.35
N CYS A 291 -20.53 -8.02 -6.28
CA CYS A 291 -21.38 -8.92 -5.49
C CYS A 291 -20.65 -9.85 -4.50
N MET A 292 -19.37 -9.62 -4.19
CA MET A 292 -18.68 -10.48 -3.21
C MET A 292 -19.21 -10.26 -1.79
N GLU A 293 -19.66 -11.35 -1.15
CA GLU A 293 -19.75 -11.43 0.31
C GLU A 293 -18.34 -11.42 0.87
N ILE A 294 -17.93 -10.30 1.45
CA ILE A 294 -16.69 -10.23 2.21
C ILE A 294 -16.93 -11.06 3.49
N ALA A 295 -15.92 -11.80 3.97
CA ALA A 295 -16.01 -12.48 5.26
C ALA A 295 -15.57 -11.51 6.37
N LEU A 296 -16.33 -11.45 7.47
CA LEU A 296 -16.05 -10.58 8.61
C LEU A 296 -14.69 -10.90 9.26
N PRO A 297 -13.74 -9.94 9.29
CA PRO A 297 -12.57 -10.03 10.16
C PRO A 297 -13.01 -9.99 11.62
N SER A 298 -12.41 -10.80 12.48
CA SER A 298 -12.77 -10.94 13.90
C SER A 298 -12.50 -9.70 14.76
N ASN A 299 -11.87 -8.66 14.20
CA ASN A 299 -11.43 -7.45 14.88
C ASN A 299 -12.22 -6.17 14.51
N LEU A 300 -13.14 -6.22 13.54
CA LEU A 300 -14.00 -5.08 13.19
C LEU A 300 -15.36 -5.20 13.89
N ASN A 301 -15.86 -4.10 14.47
CA ASN A 301 -17.25 -4.10 14.93
C ASN A 301 -18.18 -4.14 13.71
N THR A 302 -19.38 -4.73 13.87
CA THR A 302 -20.33 -5.00 12.79
C THR A 302 -20.74 -3.74 11.99
N GLY A 303 -20.66 -2.54 12.57
CA GLY A 303 -20.94 -1.26 11.92
C GLY A 303 -19.82 -0.76 11.01
N GLU A 304 -18.56 -0.79 11.45
CA GLU A 304 -17.39 -0.37 10.65
C GLU A 304 -17.18 -1.27 9.44
N TYR A 305 -17.42 -2.57 9.63
CA TYR A 305 -17.40 -3.55 8.55
C TYR A 305 -18.44 -3.27 7.46
N ARG A 306 -19.69 -2.97 7.84
CA ARG A 306 -20.75 -2.63 6.88
C ARG A 306 -20.43 -1.36 6.10
N LEU A 307 -19.76 -0.39 6.70
CA LEU A 307 -19.31 0.82 6.01
C LEU A 307 -18.21 0.51 4.99
N LEU A 308 -17.26 -0.35 5.33
CA LEU A 308 -16.20 -0.79 4.42
C LEU A 308 -16.76 -1.64 3.27
N GLU A 309 -17.62 -2.61 3.56
CA GLU A 309 -18.28 -3.46 2.55
C GLU A 309 -19.10 -2.61 1.58
N ARG A 310 -19.85 -1.62 2.11
CA ARG A 310 -20.58 -0.66 1.29
C ARG A 310 -19.65 0.19 0.43
N ALA A 311 -18.55 0.69 0.99
CA ALA A 311 -17.59 1.51 0.26
C ALA A 311 -16.95 0.74 -0.90
N VAL A 312 -16.47 -0.49 -0.66
CA VAL A 312 -15.90 -1.36 -1.69
C VAL A 312 -16.93 -1.69 -2.76
N ARG A 313 -18.15 -2.08 -2.38
CA ARG A 313 -19.23 -2.39 -3.32
C ARG A 313 -19.60 -1.18 -4.17
N SER A 314 -19.73 -0.02 -3.54
CA SER A 314 -20.03 1.24 -4.22
C SER A 314 -18.92 1.63 -5.20
N HIS A 315 -17.67 1.52 -4.80
CA HIS A 315 -16.52 1.79 -5.65
C HIS A 315 -16.50 0.86 -6.88
N SER A 316 -16.60 -0.47 -6.68
CA SER A 316 -16.68 -1.44 -7.78
C SER A 316 -17.85 -1.16 -8.72
N LYS A 317 -19.02 -0.81 -8.17
CA LYS A 317 -20.22 -0.47 -8.94
C LYS A 317 -19.99 0.75 -9.83
N ILE A 318 -19.48 1.85 -9.27
CA ILE A 318 -19.20 3.08 -10.02
C ILE A 318 -18.17 2.81 -11.11
N GLN A 319 -17.11 2.06 -10.79
CA GLN A 319 -16.08 1.69 -11.77
C GLN A 319 -16.68 0.92 -12.96
N ASN A 320 -17.52 -0.08 -12.70
CA ASN A 320 -18.24 -0.84 -13.72
C ASN A 320 -19.24 0.03 -14.51
N GLU A 321 -19.86 1.03 -13.88
CA GLU A 321 -20.76 1.98 -14.54
C GLU A 321 -20.01 2.91 -15.50
N VAL A 322 -18.85 3.44 -15.08
CA VAL A 322 -17.98 4.24 -15.95
C VAL A 322 -17.51 3.41 -17.14
N ALA A 323 -17.06 2.18 -16.93
CA ALA A 323 -16.63 1.29 -18.01
C ALA A 323 -17.77 0.98 -19.00
N ARG A 324 -18.99 0.72 -18.50
CA ARG A 324 -20.17 0.53 -19.35
C ARG A 324 -20.54 1.80 -20.13
N ALA A 325 -20.51 2.96 -19.49
CA ALA A 325 -20.78 4.24 -20.16
C ALA A 325 -19.75 4.52 -21.25
N ALA A 326 -18.46 4.30 -20.97
CA ALA A 326 -17.37 4.43 -21.94
C ALA A 326 -17.58 3.54 -23.16
N SER A 327 -17.92 2.27 -22.95
CA SER A 327 -18.21 1.33 -24.05
C SER A 327 -19.40 1.77 -24.90
N GLN A 328 -20.45 2.34 -24.31
CA GLN A 328 -21.60 2.89 -25.05
C GLN A 328 -21.27 4.15 -25.86
N LEU A 329 -20.18 4.83 -25.51
CA LEU A 329 -19.67 6.02 -26.20
C LEU A 329 -18.46 5.70 -27.11
N ASN A 330 -18.25 4.43 -27.42
CA ASN A 330 -17.13 3.95 -28.24
C ASN A 330 -15.72 4.30 -27.71
N LEU A 331 -15.60 4.56 -26.40
CA LEU A 331 -14.32 4.74 -25.75
C LEU A 331 -13.74 3.39 -25.34
N SER A 332 -12.43 3.23 -25.49
CA SER A 332 -11.71 2.07 -24.97
C SER A 332 -11.44 2.25 -23.48
N CYS A 333 -11.76 1.25 -22.67
CA CYS A 333 -11.59 1.29 -21.22
C CYS A 333 -10.44 0.36 -20.79
N TRP A 334 -9.55 0.88 -19.94
CA TRP A 334 -8.32 0.21 -19.51
C TRP A 334 -8.12 0.30 -18.00
N SER A 335 -7.46 -0.71 -17.44
CA SER A 335 -6.95 -0.72 -16.06
C SER A 335 -5.47 -0.31 -16.05
N PRO A 336 -4.94 0.16 -14.92
CA PRO A 336 -3.52 0.49 -14.79
C PRO A 336 -2.65 -0.76 -14.96
N ALA A 337 -1.51 -0.61 -15.64
CA ALA A 337 -0.44 -1.60 -15.61
C ALA A 337 0.39 -1.48 -14.32
N VAL A 338 1.09 -2.55 -13.95
CA VAL A 338 1.87 -2.66 -12.71
C VAL A 338 2.99 -1.61 -12.62
N SER A 339 3.57 -1.21 -13.75
CA SER A 339 4.60 -0.17 -13.86
C SER A 339 4.04 1.24 -13.97
N GLY A 340 2.71 1.40 -14.06
CA GLY A 340 2.04 2.67 -14.30
C GLY A 340 1.46 3.33 -13.06
N PRO A 341 0.94 4.57 -13.20
CA PRO A 341 0.19 5.23 -12.14
C PRO A 341 -1.06 4.43 -11.76
N LEU A 342 -1.38 4.36 -10.47
CA LEU A 342 -2.46 3.55 -9.92
C LEU A 342 -3.83 4.25 -9.96
N PHE A 343 -4.26 4.66 -11.15
CA PHE A 343 -5.63 5.15 -11.37
C PHE A 343 -6.64 3.98 -11.39
N ASP A 344 -7.93 4.27 -11.20
CA ASP A 344 -8.95 3.21 -11.23
C ASP A 344 -9.32 2.79 -12.66
N LEU A 345 -9.42 3.77 -13.57
CA LEU A 345 -9.70 3.54 -14.99
C LEU A 345 -8.98 4.55 -15.87
N VAL A 346 -8.66 4.15 -17.10
CA VAL A 346 -8.37 5.06 -18.19
C VAL A 346 -9.36 4.83 -19.31
N LEU A 347 -9.93 5.92 -19.83
CA LEU A 347 -10.75 5.91 -21.03
C LEU A 347 -9.95 6.55 -22.16
N TYR A 348 -9.92 5.90 -23.31
CA TYR A 348 -9.22 6.40 -24.48
C TYR A 348 -10.21 6.64 -25.62
N ASP A 349 -10.21 7.87 -26.11
CA ASP A 349 -10.91 8.27 -27.32
C ASP A 349 -9.94 8.22 -28.51
N ALA A 350 -10.17 7.27 -29.42
CA ALA A 350 -9.34 7.10 -30.59
C ALA A 350 -9.51 8.23 -31.61
N GLU A 351 -10.67 8.89 -31.63
CA GLU A 351 -10.99 9.96 -32.60
C GLU A 351 -10.29 11.26 -32.20
N SER A 352 -10.43 11.68 -30.93
CA SER A 352 -9.77 12.89 -30.42
C SER A 352 -8.35 12.66 -29.89
N LYS A 353 -7.89 11.39 -29.82
CA LYS A 353 -6.63 10.96 -29.19
C LYS A 353 -6.48 11.40 -27.72
N ARG A 354 -7.60 11.58 -27.02
CA ARG A 354 -7.63 12.00 -25.62
C ARG A 354 -7.69 10.82 -24.68
N THR A 355 -6.96 10.96 -23.58
CA THR A 355 -6.92 9.99 -22.48
C THR A 355 -7.56 10.61 -21.25
N PHE A 356 -8.67 10.04 -20.79
CA PHE A 356 -9.30 10.43 -19.54
C PHE A 356 -8.82 9.49 -18.43
N VAL A 357 -8.09 10.01 -17.45
CA VAL A 357 -7.65 9.24 -16.28
C VAL A 357 -8.65 9.44 -15.15
N VAL A 358 -9.28 8.36 -14.71
CA VAL A 358 -10.43 8.40 -13.80
C VAL A 358 -10.04 7.83 -12.43
N GLU A 359 -10.35 8.60 -11.38
CA GLU A 359 -10.31 8.18 -9.98
C GLU A 359 -11.74 8.07 -9.44
N VAL A 360 -12.10 6.92 -8.90
CA VAL A 360 -13.42 6.56 -8.36
C VAL A 360 -13.44 6.71 -6.84
N LYS A 361 -14.38 7.49 -6.32
CA LYS A 361 -14.58 7.72 -4.89
C LYS A 361 -15.98 7.33 -4.44
N SER A 362 -16.07 6.28 -3.63
CA SER A 362 -17.27 5.99 -2.85
C SER A 362 -17.40 7.02 -1.72
N ALA A 363 -18.53 7.71 -1.65
CA ALA A 363 -18.73 8.78 -0.68
C ALA A 363 -20.07 8.66 0.03
N THR A 364 -20.11 9.12 1.27
CA THR A 364 -21.31 9.43 2.04
C THR A 364 -21.35 10.94 2.28
N VAL A 365 -22.49 11.46 2.75
CA VAL A 365 -22.63 12.87 3.09
C VAL A 365 -21.54 13.30 4.10
N ASP A 366 -21.19 12.41 5.04
CA ASP A 366 -20.24 12.71 6.13
C ASP A 366 -18.76 12.71 5.70
N ASN A 367 -18.41 12.08 4.57
CA ASN A 367 -17.01 11.93 4.15
C ASN A 367 -16.70 12.48 2.75
N LEU A 368 -17.69 13.06 2.06
CA LEU A 368 -17.57 13.56 0.70
C LEU A 368 -16.41 14.55 0.53
N GLU A 369 -16.30 15.54 1.41
CA GLU A 369 -15.23 16.54 1.33
C GLU A 369 -13.84 15.91 1.43
N PHE A 370 -13.65 14.97 2.36
CA PHE A 370 -12.40 14.27 2.54
C PHE A 370 -12.03 13.43 1.30
N GLN A 371 -13.01 12.71 0.75
CA GLN A 371 -12.81 11.90 -0.45
C GLN A 371 -12.48 12.74 -1.69
N LEU A 372 -13.12 13.90 -1.86
CA LEU A 372 -12.84 14.81 -2.97
C LEU A 372 -11.44 15.42 -2.89
N ARG A 373 -10.99 15.84 -1.69
CA ARG A 373 -9.62 16.34 -1.49
C ARG A 373 -8.58 15.30 -1.87
N ILE A 374 -8.77 14.06 -1.43
CA ILE A 374 -7.87 12.94 -1.73
C ILE A 374 -7.91 12.61 -3.22
N GLY A 375 -9.11 12.45 -3.79
CA GLY A 375 -9.29 12.11 -5.20
C GLY A 375 -8.68 13.15 -6.13
N LEU A 376 -8.83 14.44 -5.81
CA LEU A 376 -8.22 15.53 -6.57
C LEU A 376 -6.69 15.44 -6.60
N GLY A 377 -6.06 15.24 -5.44
CA GLY A 377 -4.60 15.10 -5.38
C GLY A 377 -4.08 13.90 -6.16
N GLN A 378 -4.78 12.77 -6.08
CA GLN A 378 -4.41 11.55 -6.80
C GLN A 378 -4.54 11.73 -8.31
N VAL A 379 -5.69 12.18 -8.79
CA VAL A 379 -5.95 12.25 -10.23
C VAL A 379 -5.05 13.26 -10.94
N LEU A 380 -4.72 14.38 -10.28
CA LEU A 380 -3.76 15.36 -10.81
C LEU A 380 -2.36 14.77 -10.91
N ARG A 381 -1.92 13.99 -9.91
CA ARG A 381 -0.63 13.29 -9.94
C ARG A 381 -0.59 12.24 -11.04
N TYR A 382 -1.68 11.49 -11.26
CA TYR A 382 -1.75 10.50 -12.33
C TYR A 382 -1.72 11.16 -13.71
N ALA A 383 -2.50 12.23 -13.90
CA ALA A 383 -2.49 12.99 -15.15
C ALA A 383 -1.08 13.50 -15.47
N HIS A 384 -0.40 14.10 -14.48
CA HIS A 384 0.97 14.57 -14.65
C HIS A 384 1.96 13.44 -15.02
N ALA A 385 1.86 12.28 -14.35
CA ALA A 385 2.73 11.14 -14.65
C ALA A 385 2.50 10.57 -16.06
N LEU A 386 1.26 10.57 -16.54
CA LEU A 386 0.89 10.07 -17.87
C LEU A 386 1.24 11.05 -19.00
N GLN A 387 1.26 12.36 -18.73
CA GLN A 387 1.61 13.40 -19.70
C GLN A 387 3.04 13.24 -20.27
N ALA A 388 3.93 12.54 -19.58
CA ALA A 388 5.27 12.25 -20.08
C ALA A 388 5.28 11.33 -21.33
N GLY A 389 4.21 10.54 -21.53
CA GLY A 389 4.10 9.59 -22.63
C GLY A 389 2.84 9.71 -23.48
N LEU A 390 1.90 10.61 -23.13
CA LEU A 390 0.60 10.77 -23.80
C LEU A 390 0.32 12.24 -24.11
N GLU A 391 -0.29 12.46 -25.27
CA GLU A 391 -0.42 13.79 -25.88
C GLU A 391 -1.49 14.67 -25.19
N ALA A 392 -2.61 14.08 -24.74
CA ALA A 392 -3.70 14.80 -24.10
C ALA A 392 -4.31 13.98 -22.96
N VAL A 393 -3.93 14.28 -21.71
CA VAL A 393 -4.44 13.60 -20.51
C VAL A 393 -5.36 14.51 -19.72
N VAL A 394 -6.62 14.09 -19.56
CA VAL A 394 -7.66 14.79 -18.82
C VAL A 394 -7.91 14.07 -17.49
N PRO A 395 -7.66 14.71 -16.33
CA PRO A 395 -8.00 14.13 -15.04
C PRO A 395 -9.52 14.13 -14.81
N VAL A 396 -10.06 13.05 -14.26
CA VAL A 396 -11.50 12.88 -13.99
C VAL A 396 -11.73 12.25 -12.62
N ILE A 397 -12.65 12.81 -11.84
CA ILE A 397 -13.14 12.20 -10.59
C ILE A 397 -14.54 11.64 -10.84
N ALA A 398 -14.73 10.35 -10.57
CA ALA A 398 -16.04 9.71 -10.50
C ALA A 398 -16.45 9.53 -9.04
N VAL A 399 -17.60 10.06 -8.64
CA VAL A 399 -18.02 10.08 -7.24
C VAL A 399 -19.47 9.61 -7.06
N GLU A 400 -19.72 8.95 -5.93
CA GLU A 400 -21.05 8.43 -5.60
C GLU A 400 -22.10 9.54 -5.42
N LEU A 401 -21.75 10.58 -4.66
CA LEU A 401 -22.67 11.68 -4.34
C LEU A 401 -22.24 12.97 -5.05
N PRO A 402 -23.21 13.77 -5.52
CA PRO A 402 -22.90 15.03 -6.18
C PRO A 402 -22.22 16.00 -5.20
N PRO A 403 -21.07 16.60 -5.57
CA PRO A 403 -20.47 17.68 -4.80
C PRO A 403 -21.29 18.97 -4.89
N ASP A 404 -21.06 19.86 -3.93
CA ASP A 404 -21.61 21.21 -3.94
C ASP A 404 -21.01 22.08 -5.08
N GLU A 405 -21.57 23.28 -5.23
CA GLU A 405 -21.17 24.20 -6.30
C GLU A 405 -19.73 24.70 -6.16
N MET A 406 -19.23 24.80 -4.92
CA MET A 406 -17.86 25.24 -4.67
C MET A 406 -16.86 24.24 -5.21
N TRP A 407 -17.09 22.95 -4.97
CA TRP A 407 -16.27 21.87 -5.53
C TRP A 407 -16.40 21.78 -7.05
N ARG A 408 -17.59 21.93 -7.61
CA ARG A 408 -17.79 21.94 -9.08
C ARG A 408 -16.97 23.05 -9.75
N SER A 409 -17.08 24.27 -9.23
CA SER A 409 -16.31 25.42 -9.74
C SER A 409 -14.81 25.24 -9.56
N LEU A 410 -14.38 24.62 -8.45
CA LEU A 410 -12.96 24.31 -8.24
C LEU A 410 -12.44 23.32 -9.27
N LEU A 411 -13.13 22.19 -9.46
CA LEU A 411 -12.72 21.14 -10.40
C LEU A 411 -12.65 21.67 -11.83
N GLU A 412 -13.64 22.48 -12.24
CA GLU A 412 -13.63 23.16 -13.54
C GLU A 412 -12.41 24.08 -13.70
N LYS A 413 -12.11 24.92 -12.70
CA LYS A 413 -10.96 25.84 -12.74
C LYS A 413 -9.62 25.13 -12.85
N VAL A 414 -9.49 23.91 -12.33
CA VAL A 414 -8.25 23.12 -12.41
C VAL A 414 -8.26 22.12 -13.58
N GLY A 415 -9.30 22.13 -14.42
CA GLY A 415 -9.41 21.27 -15.60
C GLY A 415 -9.67 19.79 -15.27
N VAL A 416 -10.36 19.51 -14.16
CA VAL A 416 -10.71 18.15 -13.73
C VAL A 416 -12.17 17.86 -14.04
N GLY A 417 -12.42 16.80 -14.83
CA GLY A 417 -13.76 16.32 -15.13
C GLY A 417 -14.44 15.69 -13.91
N LEU A 418 -15.78 15.76 -13.87
CA LEU A 418 -16.58 15.19 -12.79
C LEU A 418 -17.65 14.25 -13.36
N LEU A 419 -17.68 13.01 -12.85
CA LEU A 419 -18.74 12.04 -13.12
C LEU A 419 -19.47 11.73 -11.80
N VAL A 420 -20.79 11.80 -11.78
CA VAL A 420 -21.61 11.46 -10.60
C VAL A 420 -22.37 10.17 -10.88
N SER A 421 -22.41 9.20 -9.95
CA SER A 421 -22.94 7.84 -10.16
C SER A 421 -24.28 7.79 -10.91
N ASP A 422 -25.27 8.59 -10.52
CA ASP A 422 -26.60 8.59 -11.14
C ASP A 422 -26.63 9.22 -12.55
N CYS A 423 -25.56 9.91 -12.96
CA CYS A 423 -25.45 10.69 -14.19
C CYS A 423 -24.15 10.42 -14.97
N ILE A 424 -23.48 9.28 -14.76
CA ILE A 424 -22.14 9.01 -15.32
C ILE A 424 -22.10 9.21 -16.84
N LYS A 425 -23.04 8.60 -17.58
CA LYS A 425 -23.04 8.67 -19.05
C LYS A 425 -23.27 10.10 -19.56
N PRO A 426 -24.33 10.83 -19.16
CA PRO A 426 -24.50 12.23 -19.55
C PRO A 426 -23.32 13.14 -19.16
N ASN A 427 -22.71 12.91 -17.99
CA ASN A 427 -21.53 13.66 -17.56
C ASN A 427 -20.33 13.37 -18.46
N LEU A 428 -20.10 12.11 -18.83
CA LEU A 428 -19.02 11.71 -19.71
C LEU A 428 -19.22 12.24 -21.14
N GLU A 429 -20.44 12.19 -21.68
CA GLU A 429 -20.79 12.82 -22.97
C GLU A 429 -20.49 14.32 -22.96
N THR A 430 -20.87 15.03 -21.89
CA THR A 430 -20.58 16.46 -21.75
C THR A 430 -19.08 16.71 -21.70
N LEU A 431 -18.35 15.90 -20.94
CA LEU A 431 -16.90 16.02 -20.76
C LEU A 431 -16.13 15.86 -22.07
N ILE A 432 -16.50 14.86 -22.89
CA ILE A 432 -15.88 14.60 -24.20
C ILE A 432 -16.07 15.81 -25.14
N ASN A 433 -17.20 16.52 -25.05
CA ASN A 433 -17.55 17.63 -25.93
C ASN A 433 -17.03 19.00 -25.47
N THR A 434 -16.69 19.17 -24.19
CA THR A 434 -16.43 20.50 -23.60
C THR A 434 -14.95 20.81 -23.39
N ILE A 435 -14.18 19.78 -23.03
CA ILE A 435 -12.71 19.84 -22.93
C ILE A 435 -12.16 19.45 -24.28
#